data_AF-A0A7W1NR04-F1
#
_entry.id   AF-A0A7W1NR04-F1
#
_cell.length_a   1.000
_cell.length_b   1.000
_cell.length_c   1.000
_cell.angle_alpha   90.00
_cell.angle_beta   90.00
_cell.angle_gamma   90.00
#
_symmetry.space_group_name_H-M   'P 1'
#
loop_
_entity.id
_entity.type
_entity.pdbx_description
1 polymer ?
#
loop_
_entity_poly.entity_id
_entity_poly.type
_entity_poly.pdbx_seq_one_letter_code
_entity_poly.pdbx_strand_id
1 'polypeptide(L)'
;MSIYRLLLLCGVLMFLNNFPVAAQDRPNPKPFIMPVAQTASPSTWLFGGGYGNTTGAFNFGTAWYSAGQGLHFGVDITMPCRTPVVAVADGEVIYVDNLTFGAGPHNLILRFKDAGVTALYGHLIERPPVQQYQQVKQGDIVGYSGDPDLTCDSRPHLHFEVRSLDYQIAYNPIDYINAPWDVLAGIGAYNRSLFEMDFNNARQWMHLDDQPPVTFGGARLNAYAESWPPKNEDQAPQNTSPMKAYTPLGTGTWAAQPLTMEGCCAVHWWNPTNPNLLYVIDGSPGQLAGIFEWDVNAKNMTGVVQSVPPMDLSPDGTYRVIRGGGKVTVRQLSTGTDYAVQTSNAPPSISPDNSHLLWKVQYGQSVPGA
;
A
#
# COMPACT_ATOMS: atom_id res chain seq x y z
N MET A 1 22.20 28.58 -78.20
CA MET A 1 22.51 29.62 -77.19
C MET A 1 21.82 29.22 -75.90
N SER A 2 22.51 28.48 -75.03
CA SER A 2 23.16 28.96 -73.78
C SER A 2 22.15 29.37 -72.71
N ILE A 3 21.74 28.42 -71.85
CA ILE A 3 22.18 28.23 -70.43
C ILE A 3 21.45 29.17 -69.47
N TYR A 4 20.53 28.61 -68.68
CA TYR A 4 20.26 29.05 -67.31
C TYR A 4 20.18 27.83 -66.37
N ARG A 5 20.93 27.94 -65.27
CA ARG A 5 21.06 27.00 -64.16
C ARG A 5 19.74 26.86 -63.40
N LEU A 6 19.42 25.65 -62.90
CA LEU A 6 18.92 25.51 -61.53
C LEU A 6 19.21 24.10 -60.98
N LEU A 7 19.61 24.09 -59.72
CA LEU A 7 20.14 22.95 -58.95
C LEU A 7 19.09 21.86 -58.67
N LEU A 8 19.57 20.62 -58.63
CA LEU A 8 18.89 19.45 -58.06
C LEU A 8 18.52 19.69 -56.59
N LEU A 9 17.23 19.52 -56.25
CA LEU A 9 16.81 19.11 -54.91
C LEU A 9 16.53 17.60 -54.97
N CYS A 10 17.32 16.81 -54.24
CA CYS A 10 17.03 15.40 -53.96
C CYS A 10 15.80 15.32 -53.04
N GLY A 11 14.64 14.98 -53.59
CA GLY A 11 13.48 14.54 -52.82
C GLY A 11 13.66 13.07 -52.43
N VAL A 12 13.93 12.79 -51.16
CA VAL A 12 13.82 11.44 -50.60
C VAL A 12 12.33 11.15 -50.41
N LEU A 13 11.77 10.30 -51.28
CA LEU A 13 10.45 9.70 -51.10
C LEU A 13 10.54 8.69 -49.94
N MET A 14 10.03 9.07 -48.77
CA MET A 14 9.75 8.11 -47.69
C MET A 14 8.48 7.33 -48.06
N PHE A 15 8.65 6.07 -48.43
CA PHE A 15 7.56 5.11 -48.51
C PHE A 15 7.08 4.79 -47.09
N LEU A 16 5.88 5.26 -46.73
CA LEU A 16 5.17 4.81 -45.54
C LEU A 16 4.64 3.40 -45.80
N ASN A 17 5.40 2.39 -45.42
CA ASN A 17 4.90 1.02 -45.31
C ASN A 17 4.02 0.95 -44.06
N ASN A 18 2.70 0.89 -44.28
CA ASN A 18 1.72 0.49 -43.28
C ASN A 18 1.96 -0.99 -42.94
N PHE A 19 2.80 -1.25 -41.94
CA PHE A 19 2.76 -2.52 -41.23
C PHE A 19 1.47 -2.55 -40.41
N PRO A 20 0.59 -3.56 -40.58
CA PRO A 20 -0.43 -3.80 -39.58
C PRO A 20 0.30 -4.06 -38.27
N VAL A 21 0.08 -3.19 -37.28
CA VAL A 21 0.43 -3.49 -35.89
C VAL A 21 -0.37 -4.73 -35.54
N ALA A 22 0.28 -5.89 -35.63
CA ALA A 22 -0.21 -7.10 -35.02
C ALA A 22 -0.46 -6.75 -33.55
N ALA A 23 -1.69 -6.98 -33.10
CA ALA A 23 -2.05 -6.85 -31.70
C ALA A 23 -1.01 -7.60 -30.87
N GLN A 24 -0.17 -6.84 -30.18
CA GLN A 24 0.86 -7.34 -29.30
C GLN A 24 0.19 -8.28 -28.29
N ASP A 25 0.77 -9.46 -28.13
CA ASP A 25 0.31 -10.58 -27.32
C ASP A 25 -0.53 -10.16 -26.11
N ARG A 26 -1.77 -10.66 -26.01
CA ARG A 26 -2.42 -10.72 -24.70
C ARG A 26 -1.52 -11.62 -23.85
N PRO A 27 -1.00 -11.16 -22.70
CA PRO A 27 -0.34 -12.06 -21.77
C PRO A 27 -1.29 -13.24 -21.52
N ASN A 28 -0.76 -14.46 -21.51
CA ASN A 28 -1.52 -15.65 -21.14
C ASN A 28 -2.39 -15.29 -19.92
N PRO A 29 -3.73 -15.44 -19.96
CA PRO A 29 -4.58 -15.01 -18.85
C PRO A 29 -4.06 -15.64 -17.56
N LYS A 30 -3.91 -14.81 -16.53
CA LYS A 30 -3.42 -15.23 -15.21
C LYS A 30 -4.18 -16.52 -14.78
N PRO A 31 -3.48 -17.56 -14.29
CA PRO A 31 -4.02 -18.92 -14.21
C PRO A 31 -5.17 -19.10 -13.20
N PHE A 32 -5.33 -18.17 -12.26
CA PHE A 32 -6.23 -18.31 -11.11
C PHE A 32 -7.43 -17.36 -11.21
N ILE A 33 -8.59 -17.86 -10.78
CA ILE A 33 -9.74 -17.00 -10.42
C ILE A 33 -9.56 -16.47 -8.99
N MET A 34 -10.45 -15.58 -8.55
CA MET A 34 -10.53 -15.21 -7.12
C MET A 34 -10.85 -16.45 -6.27
N PRO A 35 -10.29 -16.58 -5.05
CA PRO A 35 -10.57 -17.68 -4.12
C PRO A 35 -11.96 -17.58 -3.47
N VAL A 36 -12.83 -16.70 -3.98
CA VAL A 36 -14.20 -16.47 -3.54
C VAL A 36 -15.08 -16.30 -4.77
N ALA A 37 -16.19 -17.03 -4.83
CA ALA A 37 -17.08 -17.05 -6.01
C ALA A 37 -18.01 -15.83 -6.10
N GLN A 38 -18.29 -15.18 -4.97
CA GLN A 38 -19.17 -14.01 -4.93
C GLN A 38 -18.48 -12.80 -5.57
N THR A 39 -19.26 -11.86 -6.10
CA THR A 39 -18.72 -10.56 -6.55
C THR A 39 -18.38 -9.68 -5.35
N ALA A 40 -17.32 -8.87 -5.46
CA ALA A 40 -16.93 -7.90 -4.43
C ALA A 40 -18.04 -6.86 -4.22
N SER A 41 -18.37 -6.59 -2.96
CA SER A 41 -19.34 -5.57 -2.54
C SER A 41 -19.18 -5.29 -1.05
N PRO A 42 -19.69 -4.17 -0.52
CA PRO A 42 -19.68 -3.90 0.91
C PRO A 42 -20.36 -4.98 1.77
N SER A 43 -21.23 -5.82 1.19
CA SER A 43 -21.97 -6.89 1.87
C SER A 43 -21.39 -8.29 1.68
N THR A 44 -20.36 -8.46 0.85
CA THR A 44 -19.78 -9.78 0.52
C THR A 44 -18.34 -9.84 0.98
N TRP A 45 -17.43 -9.35 0.15
CA TRP A 45 -16.01 -9.29 0.46
C TRP A 45 -15.39 -8.05 -0.17
N LEU A 46 -14.31 -7.60 0.45
CA LEU A 46 -13.47 -6.49 0.01
C LEU A 46 -12.01 -6.90 0.05
N PHE A 47 -11.18 -6.26 -0.77
CA PHE A 47 -9.74 -6.40 -0.67
C PHE A 47 -9.25 -5.73 0.62
N GLY A 48 -8.66 -6.50 1.52
CA GLY A 48 -8.39 -6.12 2.91
C GLY A 48 -6.91 -5.98 3.28
N GLY A 49 -6.01 -6.72 2.62
CA GLY A 49 -4.56 -6.59 2.77
C GLY A 49 -3.80 -6.86 1.47
N GLY A 50 -2.84 -6.00 1.10
CA GLY A 50 -1.96 -6.23 -0.05
C GLY A 50 -0.74 -7.09 0.28
N TYR A 51 -0.22 -7.80 -0.71
CA TYR A 51 1.08 -8.49 -0.61
C TYR A 51 2.23 -7.48 -0.54
N GLY A 52 3.32 -7.82 0.14
CA GLY A 52 4.57 -7.08 0.15
C GLY A 52 4.71 -6.09 1.31
N ASN A 53 5.27 -4.92 1.01
CA ASN A 53 5.73 -3.90 1.96
C ASN A 53 4.59 -3.00 2.45
N THR A 54 3.51 -3.62 2.94
CA THR A 54 2.39 -2.84 3.49
C THR A 54 2.80 -2.09 4.74
N THR A 55 2.12 -0.98 5.05
CA THR A 55 2.32 -0.25 6.31
C THR A 55 2.08 -1.17 7.52
N GLY A 56 1.12 -2.09 7.44
CA GLY A 56 0.91 -3.15 8.42
C GLY A 56 2.13 -4.06 8.57
N ALA A 57 2.70 -4.52 7.45
CA ALA A 57 3.90 -5.36 7.45
C ALA A 57 5.13 -4.65 8.01
N PHE A 58 5.30 -3.36 7.72
CA PHE A 58 6.37 -2.56 8.29
C PHE A 58 6.27 -2.46 9.82
N ASN A 59 5.08 -2.19 10.34
CA ASN A 59 4.84 -2.02 11.78
C ASN A 59 4.90 -3.35 12.55
N PHE A 60 4.39 -4.44 11.99
CA PHE A 60 4.33 -5.75 12.65
C PHE A 60 5.36 -6.76 12.12
N GLY A 61 6.37 -6.29 11.38
CA GLY A 61 7.31 -7.14 10.64
C GLY A 61 8.09 -8.14 11.50
N THR A 62 8.41 -7.77 12.75
CA THR A 62 9.10 -8.67 13.69
C THR A 62 8.15 -9.60 14.44
N ALA A 63 6.86 -9.29 14.48
CA ALA A 63 5.86 -10.05 15.22
C ALA A 63 5.13 -11.05 14.31
N TRP A 64 4.42 -10.56 13.31
CA TRP A 64 3.53 -11.38 12.46
C TRP A 64 4.20 -11.86 11.17
N TYR A 65 5.18 -11.10 10.68
CA TYR A 65 5.77 -11.34 9.35
C TYR A 65 7.26 -11.71 9.40
N SER A 66 7.75 -12.16 10.56
CA SER A 66 9.16 -12.44 10.80
C SER A 66 9.68 -13.57 9.91
N ALA A 67 8.85 -14.57 9.61
CA ALA A 67 9.19 -15.66 8.70
C ALA A 67 9.34 -15.20 7.24
N GLY A 68 8.65 -14.14 6.84
CA GLY A 68 8.58 -13.66 5.46
C GLY A 68 9.31 -12.34 5.23
N GLN A 69 10.52 -12.20 5.79
CA GLN A 69 11.37 -11.02 5.61
C GLN A 69 10.73 -9.70 6.07
N GLY A 70 9.75 -9.76 6.98
CA GLY A 70 9.00 -8.60 7.46
C GLY A 70 7.95 -8.06 6.49
N LEU A 71 7.71 -8.75 5.36
CA LEU A 71 6.71 -8.40 4.37
C LEU A 71 5.44 -9.24 4.54
N HIS A 72 4.30 -8.72 4.12
CA HIS A 72 3.08 -9.52 4.04
C HIS A 72 3.19 -10.48 2.84
N PHE A 73 3.18 -11.79 3.07
CA PHE A 73 3.47 -12.78 2.03
C PHE A 73 2.21 -13.43 1.42
N GLY A 74 1.07 -12.73 1.53
CA GLY A 74 -0.19 -13.09 0.89
C GLY A 74 -1.03 -11.86 0.60
N VAL A 75 -2.26 -12.08 0.17
CA VAL A 75 -3.31 -11.05 0.14
C VAL A 75 -4.38 -11.41 1.16
N ASP A 76 -4.93 -10.40 1.82
CA ASP A 76 -6.05 -10.59 2.73
C ASP A 76 -7.35 -10.13 2.05
N ILE A 77 -8.36 -10.98 2.12
CA ILE A 77 -9.68 -10.73 1.54
C ILE A 77 -10.67 -10.68 2.70
N THR A 78 -11.06 -9.47 3.11
CA THR A 78 -12.00 -9.25 4.19
C THR A 78 -13.37 -9.74 3.78
N MET A 79 -13.96 -10.63 4.58
CA MET A 79 -15.28 -11.20 4.34
C MET A 79 -15.83 -11.75 5.66
N PRO A 80 -17.16 -11.85 5.83
CA PRO A 80 -17.73 -12.52 6.99
C PRO A 80 -17.17 -13.94 7.14
N CYS A 81 -17.00 -14.40 8.38
CA CYS A 81 -16.76 -15.80 8.65
C CYS A 81 -17.81 -16.69 7.97
N ARG A 82 -17.43 -17.93 7.69
CA ARG A 82 -18.26 -18.93 7.01
C ARG A 82 -18.59 -18.60 5.55
N THR A 83 -17.91 -17.63 4.94
CA THR A 83 -18.02 -17.40 3.49
C THR A 83 -17.33 -18.55 2.77
N PRO A 84 -18.00 -19.25 1.81
CA PRO A 84 -17.37 -20.32 1.07
C PRO A 84 -16.17 -19.82 0.26
N VAL A 85 -15.02 -20.48 0.42
CA VAL A 85 -13.81 -20.22 -0.39
C VAL A 85 -13.60 -21.37 -1.37
N VAL A 86 -13.15 -21.04 -2.56
CA VAL A 86 -13.12 -21.96 -3.71
C VAL A 86 -11.71 -22.21 -4.22
N ALA A 87 -11.48 -23.38 -4.81
CA ALA A 87 -10.24 -23.68 -5.51
C ALA A 87 -10.06 -22.72 -6.70
N VAL A 88 -8.93 -21.99 -6.71
CA VAL A 88 -8.64 -20.99 -7.75
C VAL A 88 -8.34 -21.57 -9.13
N ALA A 89 -8.03 -22.86 -9.22
CA ALA A 89 -7.80 -23.63 -10.44
C ALA A 89 -7.98 -25.13 -10.18
N ASP A 90 -7.91 -25.93 -11.23
CA ASP A 90 -7.80 -27.40 -11.10
C ASP A 90 -6.49 -27.75 -10.39
N GLY A 91 -6.55 -28.59 -9.35
CA GLY A 91 -5.38 -28.90 -8.54
C GLY A 91 -5.55 -30.09 -7.62
N GLU A 92 -4.54 -30.28 -6.76
CA GLU A 92 -4.47 -31.37 -5.78
C GLU A 92 -4.29 -30.81 -4.37
N VAL A 93 -5.07 -31.32 -3.41
CA VAL A 93 -4.89 -31.01 -1.99
C VAL A 93 -3.60 -31.66 -1.49
N ILE A 94 -2.66 -30.87 -0.97
CA ILE A 94 -1.39 -31.42 -0.44
C ILE A 94 -1.37 -31.44 1.08
N TYR A 95 -1.96 -30.45 1.73
CA TYR A 95 -2.05 -30.39 3.18
C TYR A 95 -3.40 -29.83 3.63
N VAL A 96 -3.92 -30.39 4.72
CA VAL A 96 -5.10 -29.91 5.44
C VAL A 96 -4.68 -29.73 6.89
N ASP A 97 -4.85 -28.54 7.45
CA ASP A 97 -4.45 -28.15 8.81
C ASP A 97 -2.97 -28.40 9.13
N ASN A 98 -2.08 -28.07 8.20
CA ASN A 98 -0.64 -28.10 8.46
C ASN A 98 -0.14 -26.71 8.89
N LEU A 99 -0.32 -26.41 10.16
CA LEU A 99 0.01 -25.09 10.75
C LEU A 99 1.51 -24.78 10.80
N THR A 100 2.39 -25.71 10.43
CA THR A 100 3.83 -25.40 10.22
C THR A 100 4.05 -24.37 9.11
N PHE A 101 3.08 -24.22 8.21
CA PHE A 101 3.08 -23.20 7.15
C PHE A 101 2.46 -21.85 7.58
N GLY A 102 1.96 -21.73 8.81
CA GLY A 102 1.35 -20.52 9.35
C GLY A 102 -0.16 -20.40 9.09
N ALA A 103 -0.67 -19.18 9.27
CA ALA A 103 -2.06 -18.78 9.02
C ALA A 103 -3.13 -19.65 9.70
N GLY A 104 -2.92 -19.97 11.00
CA GLY A 104 -3.93 -20.63 11.82
C GLY A 104 -5.20 -19.78 12.01
N PRO A 105 -6.28 -20.35 12.53
CA PRO A 105 -6.35 -21.63 13.26
C PRO A 105 -6.45 -22.87 12.35
N HIS A 106 -6.92 -22.70 11.11
CA HIS A 106 -7.02 -23.76 10.10
C HIS A 106 -6.46 -23.27 8.77
N ASN A 107 -5.81 -24.17 8.04
CA ASN A 107 -5.26 -23.85 6.73
C ASN A 107 -5.40 -25.00 5.72
N LEU A 108 -5.31 -24.66 4.44
CA LEU A 108 -5.35 -25.60 3.32
C LEU A 108 -4.24 -25.23 2.34
N ILE A 109 -3.54 -26.24 1.81
CA ILE A 109 -2.57 -26.04 0.74
C ILE A 109 -2.97 -26.88 -0.48
N LEU A 110 -3.14 -26.19 -1.61
CA LEU A 110 -3.40 -26.79 -2.91
C LEU A 110 -2.16 -26.68 -3.80
N ARG A 111 -1.91 -27.67 -4.65
CA ARG A 111 -0.86 -27.66 -5.68
C ARG A 111 -1.46 -27.57 -7.06
N PHE A 112 -0.89 -26.70 -7.89
CA PHE A 112 -1.29 -26.47 -9.27
C PHE A 112 -0.12 -26.81 -10.19
N LYS A 113 -0.11 -28.04 -10.70
CA LYS A 113 1.01 -28.57 -11.49
C LYS A 113 1.29 -27.73 -12.75
N ASP A 114 0.24 -27.32 -13.45
CA ASP A 114 0.36 -26.58 -14.70
C ASP A 114 0.84 -25.14 -14.50
N ALA A 115 0.50 -24.54 -13.36
CA ALA A 115 0.97 -23.20 -12.97
C ALA A 115 2.35 -23.23 -12.26
N GLY A 116 2.85 -24.39 -11.87
CA GLY A 116 4.15 -24.54 -11.21
C GLY A 116 4.22 -23.94 -9.80
N VAL A 117 3.08 -23.84 -9.09
CA VAL A 117 2.99 -23.20 -7.77
C VAL A 117 2.02 -23.94 -6.85
N THR A 118 2.00 -23.54 -5.58
CA THR A 118 1.02 -23.93 -4.58
C THR A 118 0.26 -22.69 -4.10
N ALA A 119 -0.94 -22.87 -3.55
CA ALA A 119 -1.64 -21.80 -2.83
C ALA A 119 -1.99 -22.22 -1.42
N LEU A 120 -1.85 -21.29 -0.48
CA LEU A 120 -2.28 -21.44 0.91
C LEU A 120 -3.57 -20.65 1.13
N TYR A 121 -4.56 -21.27 1.75
CA TYR A 121 -5.78 -20.65 2.26
C TYR A 121 -5.70 -20.71 3.78
N GLY A 122 -5.60 -19.55 4.42
CA GLY A 122 -5.37 -19.41 5.85
C GLY A 122 -6.55 -18.78 6.59
N HIS A 123 -6.46 -18.80 7.92
CA HIS A 123 -7.46 -18.24 8.83
C HIS A 123 -8.87 -18.83 8.62
N LEU A 124 -8.95 -20.08 8.16
CA LEU A 124 -10.23 -20.75 7.94
C LEU A 124 -10.93 -20.99 9.29
N ILE A 125 -12.26 -20.91 9.30
CA ILE A 125 -13.04 -21.02 10.55
C ILE A 125 -13.07 -22.44 11.13
N GLU A 126 -12.90 -23.43 10.26
CA GLU A 126 -12.95 -24.85 10.59
C GLU A 126 -12.05 -25.63 9.64
N ARG A 127 -11.75 -26.87 10.01
CA ARG A 127 -10.96 -27.78 9.19
C ARG A 127 -11.57 -27.90 7.78
N PRO A 128 -10.78 -27.70 6.71
CA PRO A 128 -11.25 -27.84 5.32
C PRO A 128 -11.99 -29.16 5.06
N PRO A 129 -13.15 -29.15 4.38
CA PRO A 129 -13.95 -30.34 4.08
C PRO A 129 -13.40 -31.13 2.89
N VAL A 130 -12.07 -31.26 2.80
CA VAL A 130 -11.35 -31.98 1.75
C VAL A 130 -10.31 -32.92 2.36
N GLN A 131 -9.84 -33.89 1.57
CA GLN A 131 -8.84 -34.86 2.02
C GLN A 131 -7.50 -34.64 1.33
N GLN A 132 -6.41 -34.99 2.01
CA GLN A 132 -5.09 -34.98 1.40
C GLN A 132 -5.06 -35.86 0.14
N TYR A 133 -4.44 -35.36 -0.93
CA TYR A 133 -4.36 -35.93 -2.28
C TYR A 133 -5.68 -35.93 -3.08
N GLN A 134 -6.74 -35.33 -2.54
CA GLN A 134 -7.98 -35.12 -3.28
C GLN A 134 -7.73 -34.18 -4.47
N GLN A 135 -8.25 -34.55 -5.64
CA GLN A 135 -8.32 -33.66 -6.80
C GLN A 135 -9.50 -32.70 -6.64
N VAL A 136 -9.27 -31.43 -6.93
CA VAL A 136 -10.28 -30.37 -6.92
C VAL A 136 -10.34 -29.69 -8.28
N LYS A 137 -11.52 -29.21 -8.65
CA LYS A 137 -11.77 -28.42 -9.85
C LYS A 137 -11.85 -26.95 -9.51
N GLN A 138 -11.47 -26.09 -10.46
CA GLN A 138 -11.66 -24.66 -10.32
C GLN A 138 -13.11 -24.35 -9.92
N GLY A 139 -13.29 -23.58 -8.84
CA GLY A 139 -14.60 -23.22 -8.30
C GLY A 139 -15.19 -24.21 -7.28
N ASP A 140 -14.58 -25.37 -7.06
CA ASP A 140 -14.98 -26.28 -5.98
C ASP A 140 -14.82 -25.59 -4.63
N ILE A 141 -15.81 -25.72 -3.74
CA ILE A 141 -15.68 -25.25 -2.35
C ILE A 141 -14.64 -26.10 -1.64
N VAL A 142 -13.61 -25.45 -1.11
CA VAL A 142 -12.50 -26.13 -0.43
C VAL A 142 -12.38 -25.74 1.05
N GLY A 143 -13.20 -24.80 1.51
CA GLY A 143 -13.23 -24.38 2.90
C GLY A 143 -14.17 -23.21 3.12
N TYR A 144 -14.06 -22.62 4.32
CA TYR A 144 -14.85 -21.47 4.72
C TYR A 144 -13.94 -20.45 5.41
N SER A 145 -14.07 -19.18 5.03
CA SER A 145 -13.35 -18.08 5.66
C SER A 145 -13.62 -18.04 7.16
N GLY A 146 -12.65 -17.51 7.90
CA GLY A 146 -12.76 -17.38 9.34
C GLY A 146 -12.10 -16.10 9.82
N ASP A 147 -11.50 -16.23 11.00
CA ASP A 147 -10.83 -15.17 11.72
C ASP A 147 -9.63 -15.81 12.42
N PRO A 148 -8.42 -15.23 12.34
CA PRO A 148 -7.26 -15.69 13.10
C PRO A 148 -7.54 -15.95 14.60
N ASP A 149 -8.46 -15.17 15.20
CA ASP A 149 -8.80 -15.25 16.62
C ASP A 149 -10.06 -16.12 16.89
N LEU A 150 -10.66 -16.72 15.86
CA LEU A 150 -11.93 -17.50 15.92
C LEU A 150 -13.16 -16.73 16.44
N THR A 151 -13.07 -15.42 16.63
CA THR A 151 -14.17 -14.62 17.18
C THR A 151 -15.19 -14.20 16.12
N CYS A 152 -14.76 -14.07 14.87
CA CYS A 152 -15.52 -13.49 13.77
C CYS A 152 -15.88 -12.00 13.93
N ASP A 153 -15.35 -11.35 14.96
CA ASP A 153 -15.57 -9.94 15.27
C ASP A 153 -14.26 -9.14 15.33
N SER A 154 -13.09 -9.79 15.37
CA SER A 154 -11.81 -9.08 15.44
C SER A 154 -11.34 -8.67 14.04
N ARG A 155 -11.11 -9.64 13.17
CA ARG A 155 -10.64 -9.42 11.79
C ARG A 155 -11.01 -10.59 10.89
N PRO A 156 -12.30 -10.80 10.59
CA PRO A 156 -12.72 -11.88 9.71
C PRO A 156 -12.20 -11.64 8.26
N HIS A 157 -11.37 -12.56 7.77
CA HIS A 157 -10.79 -12.52 6.42
C HIS A 157 -10.27 -13.91 5.98
N LEU A 158 -10.06 -14.05 4.68
CA LEU A 158 -9.21 -15.11 4.12
C LEU A 158 -7.80 -14.55 3.90
N HIS A 159 -6.78 -15.20 4.45
CA HIS A 159 -5.40 -14.99 4.01
C HIS A 159 -5.07 -15.95 2.87
N PHE A 160 -4.65 -15.42 1.72
CA PHE A 160 -4.36 -16.21 0.53
C PHE A 160 -2.93 -15.97 0.05
N GLU A 161 -2.17 -17.03 -0.11
CA GLU A 161 -0.79 -16.97 -0.59
C GLU A 161 -0.61 -17.78 -1.87
N VAL A 162 0.37 -17.39 -2.68
CA VAL A 162 0.93 -18.22 -3.76
C VAL A 162 2.37 -18.51 -3.39
N ARG A 163 2.78 -19.78 -3.41
CA ARG A 163 4.15 -20.20 -3.06
C ARG A 163 4.78 -21.08 -4.14
N SER A 164 6.11 -21.12 -4.17
CA SER A 164 6.88 -22.09 -4.94
C SER A 164 6.53 -23.54 -4.54
N LEU A 165 6.81 -24.51 -5.43
CA LEU A 165 6.52 -25.93 -5.18
C LEU A 165 7.28 -26.52 -3.98
N ASP A 166 8.41 -25.93 -3.61
CA ASP A 166 9.23 -26.27 -2.45
C ASP A 166 8.90 -25.42 -1.20
N TYR A 167 7.90 -24.54 -1.32
CA TYR A 167 7.37 -23.67 -0.27
C TYR A 167 8.37 -22.64 0.30
N GLN A 168 9.53 -22.44 -0.33
CA GLN A 168 10.57 -21.53 0.16
C GLN A 168 10.32 -20.07 -0.25
N ILE A 169 9.54 -19.84 -1.30
CA ILE A 169 9.27 -18.50 -1.83
C ILE A 169 7.76 -18.28 -1.88
N ALA A 170 7.28 -17.17 -1.33
CA ALA A 170 5.96 -16.64 -1.64
C ALA A 170 6.05 -15.63 -2.79
N TYR A 171 5.11 -15.73 -3.71
CA TYR A 171 4.95 -14.85 -4.85
C TYR A 171 3.74 -13.95 -4.65
N ASN A 172 3.73 -12.82 -5.33
CA ASN A 172 2.63 -11.89 -5.31
C ASN A 172 1.37 -12.52 -5.94
N PRO A 173 0.27 -12.75 -5.19
CA PRO A 173 -0.95 -13.37 -5.74
C PRO A 173 -1.58 -12.57 -6.88
N ILE A 174 -1.33 -11.26 -6.94
CA ILE A 174 -1.79 -10.39 -8.02
C ILE A 174 -1.27 -10.87 -9.38
N ASP A 175 -0.06 -11.41 -9.46
CA ASP A 175 0.53 -11.91 -10.71
C ASP A 175 -0.14 -13.19 -11.22
N TYR A 176 -0.85 -13.91 -10.35
CA TYR A 176 -1.44 -15.21 -10.65
C TYR A 176 -2.97 -15.18 -10.78
N ILE A 177 -3.63 -14.20 -10.19
CA ILE A 177 -5.10 -14.11 -10.16
C ILE A 177 -5.60 -13.08 -11.18
N ASN A 178 -6.49 -13.54 -12.05
CA ASN A 178 -7.18 -12.71 -13.03
C ASN A 178 -8.33 -11.93 -12.37
N ALA A 179 -8.04 -10.76 -11.84
CA ALA A 179 -9.02 -9.86 -11.20
C ALA A 179 -8.72 -8.39 -11.52
N PRO A 180 -9.73 -7.50 -11.45
CA PRO A 180 -9.54 -6.06 -11.63
C PRO A 180 -8.95 -5.43 -10.36
N TRP A 181 -7.69 -5.73 -10.06
CA TRP A 181 -7.02 -5.38 -8.80
C TRP A 181 -7.08 -3.89 -8.46
N ASP A 182 -6.91 -3.00 -9.46
CA ASP A 182 -7.02 -1.55 -9.25
C ASP A 182 -8.42 -1.12 -8.77
N VAL A 183 -9.47 -1.76 -9.33
CA VAL A 183 -10.86 -1.50 -8.91
C VAL A 183 -11.10 -2.06 -7.52
N LEU A 184 -10.62 -3.27 -7.24
CA LEU A 184 -10.76 -3.91 -5.93
C LEU A 184 -10.05 -3.11 -4.83
N ALA A 185 -8.88 -2.55 -5.13
CA ALA A 185 -8.15 -1.68 -4.21
C ALA A 185 -8.86 -0.34 -3.97
N GLY A 186 -9.68 0.13 -4.91
CA GLY A 186 -10.46 1.36 -4.76
C GLY A 186 -11.73 1.26 -3.90
N ILE A 187 -12.23 0.05 -3.63
CA ILE A 187 -13.48 -0.19 -2.88
C ILE A 187 -13.27 -0.77 -1.47
N GLY A 188 -12.01 -1.01 -1.08
CA GLY A 188 -11.63 -1.64 0.19
C GLY A 188 -11.39 -0.66 1.35
N ALA A 189 -11.11 -1.21 2.53
CA ALA A 189 -10.84 -0.44 3.73
C ALA A 189 -9.35 -0.07 3.82
N TYR A 190 -8.92 1.08 3.28
CA TYR A 190 -7.59 1.62 3.57
C TYR A 190 -7.55 3.11 3.85
N ASN A 191 -6.84 3.43 4.93
CA ASN A 191 -6.43 4.75 5.35
C ASN A 191 -5.10 5.11 4.65
N ARG A 192 -5.18 6.08 3.73
CA ARG A 192 -4.16 7.04 3.22
C ARG A 192 -2.77 6.56 2.72
N SER A 193 -2.26 5.37 3.05
CA SER A 193 -1.06 4.75 2.43
C SER A 193 -1.08 3.23 2.57
N LEU A 194 -1.17 2.48 1.46
CA LEU A 194 -1.16 1.02 1.48
C LEU A 194 0.25 0.45 1.77
N PHE A 195 1.27 1.07 1.18
CA PHE A 195 2.66 0.67 1.27
C PHE A 195 3.51 1.66 2.06
N GLU A 196 4.55 1.13 2.68
CA GLU A 196 5.52 1.89 3.45
C GLU A 196 6.59 2.48 2.53
N MET A 197 6.76 3.80 2.54
CA MET A 197 7.76 4.48 1.70
C MET A 197 9.13 4.53 2.41
N ASP A 198 10.17 3.95 1.79
CA ASP A 198 11.56 4.20 2.18
C ASP A 198 12.02 5.54 1.57
N PHE A 199 12.45 6.49 2.39
CA PHE A 199 12.93 7.77 1.85
C PHE A 199 14.19 7.64 0.99
N ASN A 200 15.00 6.60 1.15
CA ASN A 200 16.16 6.39 0.27
C ASN A 200 15.76 5.82 -1.11
N ASN A 201 14.54 5.31 -1.22
CA ASN A 201 14.00 4.79 -2.47
C ASN A 201 12.48 4.95 -2.53
N ALA A 202 12.02 6.21 -2.56
CA ALA A 202 10.61 6.56 -2.36
C ALA A 202 9.62 6.01 -3.40
N ARG A 203 10.11 5.39 -4.47
CA ARG A 203 9.31 4.76 -5.52
C ARG A 203 9.38 3.23 -5.52
N GLN A 204 10.17 2.64 -4.64
CA GLN A 204 10.30 1.19 -4.54
C GLN A 204 9.10 0.62 -3.78
N TRP A 205 8.44 -0.37 -4.36
CA TRP A 205 7.40 -1.17 -3.71
C TRP A 205 6.19 -0.33 -3.30
N MET A 206 5.81 0.60 -4.17
CA MET A 206 4.69 1.53 -3.94
C MET A 206 3.42 1.14 -4.74
N HIS A 207 3.44 0.01 -5.43
CA HIS A 207 2.32 -0.53 -6.20
C HIS A 207 1.95 -1.95 -5.80
N LEU A 208 0.75 -2.37 -6.19
CA LEU A 208 0.28 -3.73 -5.95
C LEU A 208 1.15 -4.78 -6.65
N ASP A 209 1.69 -4.45 -7.83
CA ASP A 209 2.40 -5.34 -8.75
C ASP A 209 3.93 -5.17 -8.77
N ASP A 210 4.48 -4.23 -8.00
CA ASP A 210 5.94 -3.99 -7.94
C ASP A 210 6.62 -4.61 -6.71
N GLN A 211 5.91 -5.46 -5.98
CA GLN A 211 6.37 -6.05 -4.72
C GLN A 211 7.36 -7.21 -4.95
N PRO A 212 8.38 -7.37 -4.09
CA PRO A 212 9.39 -8.41 -4.28
C PRO A 212 8.84 -9.80 -3.88
N PRO A 213 9.34 -10.90 -4.48
CA PRO A 213 9.10 -12.23 -3.92
C PRO A 213 9.66 -12.32 -2.49
N VAL A 214 8.96 -13.04 -1.61
CA VAL A 214 9.35 -13.24 -0.22
C VAL A 214 10.03 -14.60 -0.08
N THR A 215 11.28 -14.61 0.37
CA THR A 215 12.03 -15.84 0.71
C THR A 215 11.87 -16.14 2.19
N PHE A 216 11.22 -17.25 2.53
CA PHE A 216 11.01 -17.65 3.92
C PHE A 216 12.35 -17.88 4.65
N GLY A 217 12.50 -17.31 5.84
CA GLY A 217 13.75 -17.34 6.61
C GLY A 217 14.86 -16.41 6.08
N GLY A 218 14.58 -15.62 5.05
CA GLY A 218 15.50 -14.61 4.53
C GLY A 218 15.66 -13.40 5.46
N ALA A 219 16.65 -12.55 5.16
CA ALA A 219 16.85 -11.29 5.87
C ALA A 219 15.67 -10.33 5.67
N ARG A 220 15.36 -9.52 6.68
CA ARG A 220 14.29 -8.52 6.61
C ARG A 220 14.54 -7.49 5.51
N LEU A 221 13.52 -7.19 4.70
CA LEU A 221 13.64 -6.30 3.54
C LEU A 221 13.12 -4.87 3.81
N ASN A 222 12.16 -4.69 4.71
CA ASN A 222 11.55 -3.40 5.02
C ASN A 222 11.99 -2.83 6.37
N ALA A 223 13.28 -2.97 6.70
CA ALA A 223 13.88 -2.38 7.90
C ALA A 223 14.39 -0.96 7.65
N TYR A 224 13.50 -0.08 7.21
CA TYR A 224 13.84 1.30 6.92
C TYR A 224 14.22 2.07 8.18
N ALA A 225 15.29 2.86 8.09
CA ALA A 225 15.70 3.77 9.15
C ALA A 225 14.81 5.01 9.21
N GLU A 226 14.41 5.52 8.05
CA GLU A 226 13.52 6.66 7.89
C GLU A 226 12.46 6.31 6.86
N SER A 227 11.19 6.53 7.18
CA SER A 227 10.08 6.08 6.34
C SER A 227 8.87 7.00 6.42
N TRP A 228 7.94 6.81 5.49
CA TRP A 228 6.61 7.38 5.57
C TRP A 228 5.51 6.33 5.33
N PRO A 229 4.47 6.29 6.18
CA PRO A 229 4.31 7.06 7.42
C PRO A 229 5.34 6.66 8.50
N PRO A 230 5.60 7.49 9.53
CA PRO A 230 6.39 7.04 10.67
C PRO A 230 5.77 5.78 11.30
N LYS A 231 6.56 4.99 12.02
CA LYS A 231 6.03 3.85 12.78
C LYS A 231 4.87 4.26 13.67
N ASN A 232 3.94 3.35 13.92
CA ASN A 232 2.74 3.61 14.71
C ASN A 232 3.05 4.16 16.11
N GLU A 233 4.14 3.71 16.75
CA GLU A 233 4.61 4.27 18.02
C GLU A 233 5.10 5.73 17.92
N ASP A 234 5.54 6.16 16.74
CA ASP A 234 6.08 7.49 16.43
C ASP A 234 5.06 8.40 15.73
N GLN A 235 3.79 7.97 15.63
CA GLN A 235 2.70 8.79 15.09
C GLN A 235 1.96 9.54 16.19
N ALA A 236 1.81 10.86 16.00
CA ALA A 236 0.97 11.69 16.86
C ALA A 236 -0.51 11.23 16.83
N PRO A 237 -1.30 11.50 17.88
CA PRO A 237 -2.75 11.39 17.79
C PRO A 237 -3.30 12.12 16.56
N GLN A 238 -4.26 11.51 15.86
CA GLN A 238 -4.87 12.19 14.74
C GLN A 238 -5.87 13.24 15.23
N ASN A 239 -5.71 14.47 14.77
CA ASN A 239 -6.75 15.47 14.88
C ASN A 239 -7.88 15.07 13.91
N THR A 240 -8.94 14.49 14.44
CA THR A 240 -10.14 14.23 13.63
C THR A 240 -10.67 15.57 13.13
N SER A 241 -10.70 15.74 11.81
CA SER A 241 -11.30 16.93 11.22
C SER A 241 -12.78 16.94 11.58
N PRO A 242 -13.33 18.07 12.07
CA PRO A 242 -14.77 18.17 12.25
C PRO A 242 -15.46 17.90 10.92
N MET A 243 -16.59 17.17 10.94
CA MET A 243 -17.40 16.98 9.73
C MET A 243 -17.81 18.36 9.21
N LYS A 244 -17.22 18.76 8.09
CA LYS A 244 -17.56 20.00 7.41
C LYS A 244 -18.53 19.64 6.28
N ALA A 245 -19.72 20.24 6.30
CA ALA A 245 -20.62 20.17 5.16
C ALA A 245 -19.98 21.00 4.03
N TYR A 246 -19.49 20.32 3.00
CA TYR A 246 -18.98 20.97 1.81
C TYR A 246 -20.14 21.26 0.87
N THR A 247 -20.16 22.47 0.30
CA THR A 247 -21.02 22.74 -0.86
C THR A 247 -20.59 21.80 -1.99
N PRO A 248 -21.52 21.10 -2.66
CA PRO A 248 -21.17 20.27 -3.81
C PRO A 248 -20.34 21.08 -4.82
N LEU A 249 -19.29 20.47 -5.34
CA LEU A 249 -18.52 21.04 -6.43
C LEU A 249 -19.48 21.36 -7.59
N GLY A 250 -19.34 22.55 -8.19
CA GLY A 250 -20.17 22.94 -9.33
C GLY A 250 -20.00 21.98 -10.53
N THR A 251 -20.91 22.06 -11.50
CA THR A 251 -20.94 21.21 -12.70
C THR A 251 -19.86 21.55 -13.75
N GLY A 252 -18.66 21.94 -13.30
CA GLY A 252 -17.54 22.29 -14.16
C GLY A 252 -16.86 21.06 -14.79
N THR A 253 -16.15 21.29 -15.89
CA THR A 253 -15.18 20.32 -16.44
C THR A 253 -13.90 20.36 -15.63
N TRP A 254 -13.51 19.23 -15.06
CA TRP A 254 -12.28 19.07 -14.28
C TRP A 254 -11.21 18.39 -15.13
N ALA A 255 -9.95 18.78 -14.95
CA ALA A 255 -8.80 18.11 -15.56
C ALA A 255 -7.85 17.64 -14.45
N ALA A 256 -7.53 16.36 -14.44
CA ALA A 256 -6.49 15.82 -13.56
C ALA A 256 -5.11 16.33 -14.00
N GLN A 257 -4.21 16.51 -13.05
CA GLN A 257 -2.80 16.86 -13.30
C GLN A 257 -1.91 15.91 -12.50
N PRO A 258 -0.79 15.43 -13.06
CA PRO A 258 0.21 14.70 -12.31
C PRO A 258 0.78 15.55 -11.18
N LEU A 259 0.85 14.97 -9.98
CA LEU A 259 1.41 15.61 -8.80
C LEU A 259 2.90 15.28 -8.61
N THR A 260 3.35 14.15 -9.15
CA THR A 260 4.72 13.62 -9.09
C THR A 260 5.59 14.14 -10.23
N MET A 261 6.92 14.13 -10.03
CA MET A 261 7.88 14.39 -11.11
C MET A 261 7.81 13.31 -12.19
N GLU A 262 7.76 12.06 -11.78
CA GLU A 262 7.56 10.89 -12.63
C GLU A 262 6.91 9.76 -11.80
N GLY A 263 6.25 8.82 -12.46
CA GLY A 263 5.64 7.68 -11.77
C GLY A 263 4.50 8.08 -10.82
N CYS A 264 4.22 7.23 -9.85
CA CYS A 264 3.11 7.38 -8.91
C CYS A 264 3.59 7.72 -7.49
N CYS A 265 2.60 7.93 -6.64
CA CYS A 265 2.59 7.46 -5.25
C CYS A 265 3.33 8.37 -4.28
N ALA A 266 3.42 9.65 -4.64
CA ALA A 266 3.85 10.69 -3.73
C ALA A 266 2.82 10.94 -2.61
N VAL A 267 3.36 11.13 -1.42
CA VAL A 267 2.64 11.62 -0.26
C VAL A 267 2.46 13.12 -0.40
N HIS A 268 1.26 13.63 -0.12
CA HIS A 268 0.97 15.05 -0.28
C HIS A 268 0.03 15.60 0.80
N TRP A 269 0.17 16.89 1.08
CA TRP A 269 -0.73 17.65 1.96
C TRP A 269 -0.74 19.13 1.57
N TRP A 270 -1.77 19.86 1.98
CA TRP A 270 -1.87 21.30 1.70
C TRP A 270 -0.87 22.10 2.51
N ASN A 271 -0.32 23.16 1.91
CA ASN A 271 0.42 24.17 2.64
C ASN A 271 -0.54 24.85 3.66
N PRO A 272 -0.13 24.99 4.93
CA PRO A 272 -1.00 25.48 6.00
C PRO A 272 -1.41 26.95 5.84
N THR A 273 -0.67 27.73 5.06
CA THR A 273 -0.87 29.19 4.92
C THR A 273 -1.17 29.65 3.50
N ASN A 274 -0.85 28.83 2.49
CA ASN A 274 -1.06 29.15 1.09
C ASN A 274 -1.99 28.11 0.42
N PRO A 275 -3.24 28.48 0.08
CA PRO A 275 -4.20 27.55 -0.52
C PRO A 275 -3.87 27.14 -1.96
N ASN A 276 -2.85 27.76 -2.59
CA ASN A 276 -2.42 27.42 -3.94
C ASN A 276 -1.20 26.49 -3.98
N LEU A 277 -0.71 26.06 -2.81
CA LEU A 277 0.48 25.21 -2.70
C LEU A 277 0.16 23.90 -1.98
N LEU A 278 0.71 22.82 -2.51
CA LEU A 278 0.77 21.50 -1.89
C LEU A 278 2.23 21.19 -1.53
N TYR A 279 2.45 20.53 -0.41
CA TYR A 279 3.69 19.82 -0.15
C TYR A 279 3.61 18.40 -0.66
N VAL A 280 4.70 17.92 -1.23
CA VAL A 280 4.79 16.61 -1.87
C VAL A 280 6.11 15.94 -1.48
N ILE A 281 6.07 14.71 -0.95
CA ILE A 281 7.28 13.88 -0.81
C ILE A 281 7.46 13.09 -2.10
N ASP A 282 8.57 13.34 -2.80
CA ASP A 282 8.96 12.60 -4.00
C ASP A 282 10.50 12.46 -4.02
N GLY A 283 11.02 11.62 -4.91
CA GLY A 283 12.45 11.39 -5.07
C GLY A 283 12.75 10.57 -6.31
N SER A 284 13.89 10.85 -6.94
CA SER A 284 14.40 9.99 -8.01
C SER A 284 14.84 8.64 -7.44
N PRO A 285 14.74 7.53 -8.22
CA PRO A 285 15.22 6.23 -7.77
C PRO A 285 16.67 6.28 -7.27
N GLY A 286 16.92 5.71 -6.09
CA GLY A 286 18.24 5.68 -5.45
C GLY A 286 18.73 7.03 -4.90
N GLN A 287 17.87 8.05 -4.83
CA GLN A 287 18.15 9.31 -4.16
C GLN A 287 17.26 9.47 -2.93
N LEU A 288 17.79 10.16 -1.91
CA LEU A 288 17.00 10.55 -0.76
C LEU A 288 15.85 11.46 -1.22
N ALA A 289 14.63 11.14 -0.78
CA ALA A 289 13.44 11.90 -1.06
C ALA A 289 13.54 13.33 -0.49
N GLY A 290 12.90 14.26 -1.19
CA GLY A 290 12.73 15.65 -0.75
C GLY A 290 11.26 15.99 -0.58
N ILE A 291 10.98 17.06 0.14
CA ILE A 291 9.66 17.68 0.17
C ILE A 291 9.68 18.84 -0.81
N PHE A 292 8.80 18.79 -1.79
CA PHE A 292 8.63 19.78 -2.84
C PHE A 292 7.38 20.62 -2.58
N GLU A 293 7.39 21.86 -3.05
CA GLU A 293 6.16 22.60 -3.27
C GLU A 293 5.62 22.33 -4.68
N TRP A 294 4.33 22.07 -4.78
CA TRP A 294 3.59 21.93 -6.03
C TRP A 294 2.54 23.05 -6.11
N ASP A 295 2.63 23.88 -7.15
CA ASP A 295 1.78 25.05 -7.33
C ASP A 295 0.57 24.72 -8.21
N VAL A 296 -0.63 24.96 -7.67
CA VAL A 296 -1.91 24.66 -8.32
C VAL A 296 -2.15 25.48 -9.59
N ASN A 297 -1.67 26.72 -9.62
CA ASN A 297 -1.85 27.63 -10.74
C ASN A 297 -0.80 27.36 -11.83
N ALA A 298 0.46 27.17 -11.43
CA ALA A 298 1.56 26.87 -12.35
C ALA A 298 1.56 25.41 -12.83
N LYS A 299 0.86 24.52 -12.11
CA LYS A 299 0.73 23.08 -12.38
C LYS A 299 2.08 22.37 -12.46
N ASN A 300 3.01 22.76 -11.59
CA ASN A 300 4.35 22.19 -11.55
C ASN A 300 4.92 22.19 -10.13
N MET A 301 5.98 21.41 -9.95
CA MET A 301 6.83 21.52 -8.77
C MET A 301 7.76 22.74 -8.90
N THR A 302 7.89 23.50 -7.82
CA THR A 302 8.71 24.72 -7.78
C THR A 302 10.13 24.46 -7.26
N GLY A 303 10.33 23.39 -6.47
CA GLY A 303 11.64 22.95 -5.97
C GLY A 303 11.56 22.24 -4.61
N VAL A 304 12.68 21.74 -4.11
CA VAL A 304 12.79 21.16 -2.76
C VAL A 304 12.74 22.29 -1.72
N VAL A 305 11.75 22.23 -0.82
CA VAL A 305 11.54 23.22 0.24
C VAL A 305 11.96 22.71 1.62
N GLN A 306 12.04 21.38 1.79
CA GLN A 306 12.45 20.76 3.04
C GLN A 306 13.07 19.37 2.80
N SER A 307 13.99 18.96 3.68
CA SER A 307 14.40 17.55 3.79
C SER A 307 13.31 16.72 4.48
N VAL A 308 13.23 15.45 4.11
CA VAL A 308 12.47 14.45 4.88
C VAL A 308 13.11 14.17 6.25
N PRO A 309 12.34 13.71 7.27
CA PRO A 309 10.87 13.62 7.30
C PRO A 309 10.20 15.01 7.34
N PRO A 310 8.89 15.12 7.01
CA PRO A 310 8.12 16.36 7.13
C PRO A 310 8.24 17.02 8.51
N MET A 311 8.23 18.35 8.53
CA MET A 311 8.13 19.09 9.80
C MET A 311 6.77 18.82 10.43
N ASP A 312 6.79 18.45 11.70
CA ASP A 312 5.59 18.39 12.54
C ASP A 312 5.16 19.83 12.88
N LEU A 313 4.27 20.40 12.06
CA LEU A 313 3.77 21.77 12.23
C LEU A 313 2.40 21.79 12.90
N SER A 314 2.06 22.92 13.55
CA SER A 314 0.69 23.19 13.96
C SER A 314 -0.25 23.30 12.75
N PRO A 315 -1.57 23.12 12.95
CA PRO A 315 -2.56 23.21 11.87
C PRO A 315 -2.49 24.49 11.03
N ASP A 316 -2.08 25.62 11.62
CA ASP A 316 -1.90 26.91 10.94
C ASP A 316 -0.43 27.20 10.56
N GLY A 317 0.48 26.27 10.82
CA GLY A 317 1.91 26.38 10.48
C GLY A 317 2.70 27.35 11.35
N THR A 318 2.14 27.89 12.45
CA THR A 318 2.83 28.88 13.30
C THR A 318 3.78 28.27 14.33
N TYR A 319 3.60 27.00 14.68
CA TYR A 319 4.45 26.26 15.61
C TYR A 319 5.07 25.03 14.96
N ARG A 320 6.26 24.65 15.42
CA ARG A 320 6.95 23.42 15.08
C ARG A 320 7.18 22.56 16.31
N VAL A 321 6.95 21.26 16.18
CA VAL A 321 7.29 20.24 17.17
C VAL A 321 8.71 19.74 16.90
N ILE A 322 9.55 19.73 17.93
CA ILE A 322 10.94 19.27 17.91
C ILE A 322 11.11 18.22 19.01
N ARG A 323 11.55 17.02 18.64
CA ARG A 323 11.76 15.91 19.59
C ARG A 323 13.23 15.84 20.03
N GLY A 324 13.48 15.60 21.32
CA GLY A 324 14.84 15.37 21.81
C GLY A 324 14.98 15.36 23.33
N GLY A 325 15.93 14.58 23.84
CA GLY A 325 16.29 14.60 25.27
C GLY A 325 15.17 14.15 26.22
N GLY A 326 14.25 13.29 25.76
CA GLY A 326 13.11 12.82 26.55
C GLY A 326 11.91 13.79 26.52
N LYS A 327 12.01 14.90 25.79
CA LYS A 327 11.02 15.98 25.75
C LYS A 327 10.61 16.29 24.33
N VAL A 328 9.50 17.00 24.23
CA VAL A 328 9.09 17.71 23.03
C VAL A 328 9.22 19.20 23.29
N THR A 329 9.79 19.91 22.31
CA THR A 329 9.82 21.37 22.28
C THR A 329 8.87 21.85 21.19
N VAL A 330 7.89 22.66 21.58
CA VAL A 330 7.02 23.38 20.66
C VAL A 330 7.64 24.75 20.45
N ARG A 331 8.14 25.03 19.24
CA ARG A 331 8.77 26.29 18.86
C ARG A 331 7.79 27.17 18.10
N GLN A 332 7.56 28.39 18.56
CA GLN A 332 6.85 29.40 17.80
C GLN A 332 7.78 29.95 16.70
N LEU A 333 7.40 29.80 15.42
CA LEU A 333 8.28 30.12 14.30
C LEU A 333 8.56 31.62 14.14
N SER A 334 7.61 32.48 14.48
CA SER A 334 7.74 33.93 14.33
C SER A 334 8.70 34.57 15.35
N THR A 335 8.74 34.04 16.57
CA THR A 335 9.54 34.60 17.68
C THR A 335 10.76 33.76 18.01
N GLY A 336 10.79 32.49 17.62
CA GLY A 336 11.79 31.50 18.04
C GLY A 336 11.60 31.02 19.48
N THR A 337 10.49 31.38 20.14
CA THR A 337 10.22 30.99 21.53
C THR A 337 9.94 29.50 21.64
N ASP A 338 10.57 28.85 22.61
CA ASP A 338 10.46 27.41 22.87
C ASP A 338 9.62 27.11 24.12
N TYR A 339 8.67 26.19 23.98
CA TYR A 339 7.86 25.63 25.06
C TYR A 339 8.18 24.14 25.20
N ALA A 340 8.79 23.74 26.32
CA ALA A 340 9.19 22.35 26.53
C ALA A 340 8.12 21.58 27.31
N VAL A 341 7.72 20.42 26.79
CA VAL A 341 6.70 19.53 27.36
C VAL A 341 7.28 18.13 27.57
N GLN A 342 7.02 17.56 28.74
CA GLN A 342 7.46 16.21 29.08
C GLN A 342 6.50 15.19 28.48
N THR A 343 6.88 14.62 27.34
CA THR A 343 6.07 13.60 26.65
C THR A 343 6.76 12.24 26.59
N SER A 344 7.92 12.08 27.22
CA SER A 344 8.77 10.88 27.07
C SER A 344 9.10 10.59 25.59
N ASN A 345 9.34 11.65 24.81
CA ASN A 345 9.50 11.67 23.34
C ASN A 345 8.25 11.31 22.53
N ALA A 346 7.09 11.07 23.15
CA ALA A 346 5.86 10.86 22.39
C ALA A 346 5.50 12.11 21.57
N PRO A 347 5.21 11.96 20.27
CA PRO A 347 4.85 13.07 19.40
C PRO A 347 3.43 13.58 19.74
N PRO A 348 3.26 14.89 20.02
CA PRO A 348 1.93 15.46 20.24
C PRO A 348 1.27 15.88 18.94
N SER A 349 -0.06 15.88 18.93
CA SER A 349 -0.84 16.73 18.06
C SER A 349 -1.14 18.06 18.73
N ILE A 350 -1.27 19.12 17.94
CA ILE A 350 -1.60 20.48 18.39
C ILE A 350 -3.06 20.74 18.02
N SER A 351 -3.86 21.31 18.93
CA SER A 351 -5.26 21.65 18.65
C SER A 351 -5.37 22.65 17.47
N PRO A 352 -6.51 22.70 16.75
CA PRO A 352 -6.69 23.61 15.62
C PRO A 352 -6.47 25.10 15.90
N ASP A 353 -6.68 25.53 17.15
CA ASP A 353 -6.48 26.89 17.65
C ASP A 353 -5.14 27.08 18.40
N ASN A 354 -4.27 26.06 18.38
CA ASN A 354 -2.96 26.02 19.02
C ASN A 354 -2.93 26.19 20.54
N SER A 355 -4.08 26.01 21.20
CA SER A 355 -4.20 26.20 22.65
C SER A 355 -3.88 24.95 23.48
N HIS A 356 -3.87 23.77 22.86
CA HIS A 356 -3.71 22.49 23.56
C HIS A 356 -2.82 21.50 22.81
N LEU A 357 -2.26 20.55 23.57
CA LEU A 357 -1.51 19.41 23.06
C LEU A 357 -2.20 18.09 23.44
N LEU A 358 -2.06 17.09 22.59
CA LEU A 358 -2.49 15.71 22.88
C LEU A 358 -1.40 14.75 22.44
N TRP A 359 -0.92 13.87 23.32
CA TRP A 359 0.04 12.82 22.94
C TRP A 359 -0.36 11.48 23.53
N LYS A 360 0.21 10.38 23.01
CA LYS A 360 0.01 9.03 23.56
C LYS A 360 1.10 8.71 24.57
N VAL A 361 0.72 8.28 25.76
CA VAL A 361 1.64 7.66 26.73
C VAL A 361 1.54 6.15 26.59
N GLN A 362 2.62 5.44 26.93
CA GLN A 362 2.77 3.98 26.86
C GLN A 362 1.45 3.26 27.25
N TYR A 363 1.05 2.22 26.49
CA TYR A 363 -0.25 1.53 26.53
C TYR A 363 -1.44 2.22 25.85
N GLY A 364 -1.21 3.28 25.06
CA GLY A 364 -2.23 3.86 24.18
C GLY A 364 -3.19 4.84 24.85
N GLN A 365 -2.96 5.20 26.11
CA GLN A 365 -3.70 6.28 26.75
C GLN A 365 -3.29 7.63 26.15
N SER A 366 -4.27 8.38 25.65
CA SER A 366 -4.04 9.75 25.18
C SER A 366 -4.08 10.69 26.39
N VAL A 367 -3.02 11.49 26.56
CA VAL A 367 -2.87 12.45 27.66
C VAL A 367 -3.06 13.85 27.10
N PRO A 368 -4.11 14.58 27.51
CA PRO A 368 -4.25 15.98 27.17
C PRO A 368 -3.25 16.82 27.98
N GLY A 369 -2.60 17.76 27.33
CA GLY A 369 -1.82 18.83 27.97
C GLY A 369 -2.35 20.20 27.56
N ALA A 370 -2.19 21.16 28.47
CA ALA A 370 -2.46 22.57 28.23
C ALA A 370 -1.14 23.33 28.09
#